data_AF-R6DDR3-F1
#
_entry.id   AF-R6DDR3-F1
#
_cell.length_a   1.000
_cell.length_b   1.000
_cell.length_c   1.000
_cell.angle_alpha   90.00
_cell.angle_beta   90.00
_cell.angle_gamma   90.00
#
_symmetry.space_group_name_H-M   'P 1'
#
loop_
_entity.id
_entity.type
_entity.pdbx_description
1 polymer ?
#
loop_
_entity_poly.entity_id
_entity_poly.type
_entity_poly.pdbx_seq_one_letter_code
_entity_poly.pdbx_strand_id
1 'polypeptide(L)'
;MKRSRKFLFVLACLLFVMAAGMCSIAPEKATAKSAAKTVKGKSSKKWVKVNGNYRYKAGKHFVRKKLKKIEGKYYYFNAKGNCRKGWTKVKKKKYYFNKKDGAALTGKQKIGKNFYIFSNKGVLQKDKESYDFENATYAIAANGKLKTGFVKENDVIRYFNPQNAMQVKSDFVLHHATYLVDQNGTMRTGLQIYQGRTIYCNPDGKWLKGVLIKTEDANYYADKQGYLVTGLYQISHATYFFDTDHTMRTGVVRIDGNLYFFEQDGKRVENSWIQTESARYYAGTNGILKRNCWFAKQFFDNNGCVAQDAVLPDAATKGQISTKILDALGAYKATKLMVVAHPDDETLWGGAHLSEGGYLVVCMTHGNDGKRRKEFENIIKASGNIGLMLTYPDEINGVRSDWSEQRAGMMKDLDMVLRYKSWSLVATHNPEGEYGHMQHKLTDRITTQAYYRVYPDGRLYYFGRHYSVNGLAQIAATLPRVSEEAYQAKESYLRLYISQAKCVSEHDHMSPYENWVLASQWE
;
A
#
# COMPACT_ATOMS: atom_id res chain seq x y z
N MET A 1 -0.73 26.07 -4.19
CA MET A 1 0.56 26.79 -4.31
C MET A 1 1.66 25.82 -4.72
N LYS A 2 2.08 25.89 -6.01
CA LYS A 2 3.18 25.10 -6.60
C LYS A 2 4.44 25.98 -6.66
N ARG A 3 5.61 25.46 -6.27
CA ARG A 3 6.90 26.00 -6.74
C ARG A 3 7.83 24.86 -7.13
N SER A 4 7.94 24.67 -8.44
CA SER A 4 8.95 23.87 -9.13
C SER A 4 10.30 24.60 -9.15
N ARG A 5 11.41 23.89 -8.91
CA ARG A 5 12.74 24.35 -9.32
C ARG A 5 13.23 23.46 -10.47
N LYS A 6 13.33 24.07 -11.66
CA LYS A 6 13.94 23.51 -12.86
C LYS A 6 15.46 23.62 -12.74
N PHE A 7 16.19 22.53 -12.97
CA PHE A 7 17.64 22.55 -13.19
C PHE A 7 17.91 22.58 -14.69
N LEU A 8 18.72 23.55 -15.12
CA LEU A 8 19.16 23.80 -16.48
C LEU A 8 20.42 22.97 -16.76
N PHE A 9 20.40 22.09 -17.77
CA PHE A 9 21.58 21.40 -18.28
C PHE A 9 22.17 22.22 -19.43
N VAL A 10 23.46 22.57 -19.35
CA VAL A 10 24.22 23.17 -20.46
C VAL A 10 24.91 22.04 -21.23
N LEU A 11 24.57 21.96 -22.50
CA LEU A 11 25.15 21.07 -23.51
C LEU A 11 26.37 21.79 -24.14
N ALA A 12 27.51 21.11 -24.25
CA ALA A 12 28.62 21.57 -25.09
C ALA A 12 29.26 20.36 -25.81
N CYS A 13 28.83 20.15 -27.05
CA CYS A 13 29.56 19.42 -28.09
C CYS A 13 30.50 20.38 -28.82
N LEU A 14 31.65 19.90 -29.34
CA LEU A 14 32.46 20.38 -30.48
C LEU A 14 33.93 20.01 -30.21
N LEU A 15 34.78 19.57 -31.14
CA LEU A 15 34.68 18.98 -32.47
C LEU A 15 36.12 18.54 -32.81
N PHE A 16 36.24 17.45 -33.55
CA PHE A 16 37.47 16.89 -34.10
C PHE A 16 38.12 17.84 -35.12
N VAL A 17 39.45 18.02 -35.07
CA VAL A 17 40.24 18.37 -36.27
C VAL A 17 41.53 17.55 -36.26
N MET A 18 41.70 16.74 -37.32
CA MET A 18 42.94 16.06 -37.67
C MET A 18 43.88 17.00 -38.44
N ALA A 19 45.18 16.86 -38.22
CA ALA A 19 46.18 17.26 -39.21
C ALA A 19 47.34 16.25 -39.19
N ALA A 20 47.49 15.55 -40.31
CA ALA A 20 48.64 14.72 -40.65
C ALA A 20 49.69 15.60 -41.33
N GLY A 21 50.96 15.32 -41.04
CA GLY A 21 52.11 15.89 -41.75
C GLY A 21 53.28 14.94 -41.67
N MET A 22 53.43 14.09 -42.68
CA MET A 22 54.65 13.33 -42.94
C MET A 22 55.71 14.27 -43.54
N CYS A 23 56.94 14.19 -43.07
CA CYS A 23 58.11 14.44 -43.92
C CYS A 23 59.29 13.62 -43.40
N SER A 24 59.86 12.86 -44.32
CA SER A 24 60.92 11.87 -44.17
C SER A 24 62.16 12.36 -44.91
N ILE A 25 63.35 12.44 -44.28
CA ILE A 25 64.66 12.24 -44.94
C ILE A 25 65.65 11.68 -43.90
N ALA A 26 66.43 10.68 -44.30
CA ALA A 26 67.48 10.00 -43.55
C ALA A 26 68.90 10.58 -43.85
N PRO A 27 70.02 9.89 -43.57
CA PRO A 27 70.94 10.23 -42.48
C PRO A 27 72.31 10.74 -42.96
N GLU A 28 73.11 11.32 -42.05
CA GLU A 28 74.52 11.64 -42.35
C GLU A 28 75.46 11.03 -41.29
N LYS A 29 76.47 10.30 -41.78
CA LYS A 29 77.58 9.70 -41.01
C LYS A 29 78.80 10.61 -41.10
N ALA A 30 79.47 10.85 -39.98
CA ALA A 30 80.93 11.05 -39.82
C ALA A 30 81.16 11.47 -38.36
N THR A 31 82.22 11.18 -37.61
CA THR A 31 83.47 10.40 -37.76
C THR A 31 84.03 10.28 -36.34
N ALA A 32 84.73 9.19 -36.03
CA ALA A 32 85.39 9.01 -34.74
C ALA A 32 86.71 9.79 -34.66
N LYS A 33 87.05 10.31 -33.48
CA LYS A 33 88.44 10.52 -33.04
C LYS A 33 88.64 9.97 -31.63
N SER A 34 89.67 9.15 -31.52
CA SER A 34 90.11 8.43 -30.32
C SER A 34 90.80 9.35 -29.31
N ALA A 35 90.61 9.08 -28.03
CA ALA A 35 91.65 9.27 -27.03
C ALA A 35 91.54 8.15 -25.98
N ALA A 36 92.52 7.26 -25.97
CA ALA A 36 92.67 6.26 -24.93
C ALA A 36 93.34 6.88 -23.70
N LYS A 37 92.73 6.75 -22.52
CA LYS A 37 93.42 6.78 -21.21
C LYS A 37 92.90 5.67 -20.30
N THR A 38 93.85 5.14 -19.55
CA THR A 38 93.94 3.84 -18.90
C THR A 38 93.00 3.63 -17.71
N VAL A 39 92.29 2.49 -17.75
CA VAL A 39 91.79 1.59 -16.69
C VAL A 39 91.63 2.10 -15.24
N LYS A 40 90.37 2.18 -14.79
CA LYS A 40 89.90 1.59 -13.51
C LYS A 40 88.74 0.65 -13.84
N GLY A 41 88.84 -0.63 -13.44
CA GLY A 41 87.97 -1.71 -13.89
C GLY A 41 86.46 -1.44 -13.71
N LYS A 42 85.73 -1.28 -14.82
CA LYS A 42 84.27 -1.24 -14.84
C LYS A 42 83.71 -2.60 -14.42
N SER A 43 83.03 -2.64 -13.27
CA SER A 43 82.32 -3.84 -12.79
C SER A 43 81.28 -4.29 -13.82
N SER A 44 81.54 -5.36 -14.58
CA SER A 44 80.56 -5.88 -15.54
C SER A 44 79.32 -6.41 -14.79
N LYS A 45 78.14 -5.85 -15.09
CA LYS A 45 76.85 -6.38 -14.67
C LYS A 45 76.33 -7.28 -15.78
N LYS A 46 76.09 -8.58 -15.52
CA LYS A 46 75.61 -9.50 -16.55
C LYS A 46 74.79 -10.65 -16.00
N TRP A 47 73.83 -11.12 -16.81
CA TRP A 47 73.14 -12.39 -16.60
C TRP A 47 74.04 -13.55 -17.02
N VAL A 48 74.03 -14.63 -16.24
CA VAL A 48 74.82 -15.84 -16.49
C VAL A 48 73.93 -17.06 -16.23
N LYS A 49 73.88 -17.99 -17.18
CA LYS A 49 73.18 -19.28 -17.01
C LYS A 49 74.17 -20.31 -16.50
N VAL A 50 73.88 -20.93 -15.35
CA VAL A 50 74.73 -21.95 -14.72
C VAL A 50 73.85 -23.12 -14.31
N ASN A 51 74.14 -24.32 -14.81
CA ASN A 51 73.40 -25.57 -14.52
C ASN A 51 71.87 -25.36 -14.66
N GLY A 52 71.44 -24.84 -15.81
CA GLY A 52 70.02 -24.56 -16.12
C GLY A 52 69.39 -23.36 -15.40
N ASN A 53 70.08 -22.73 -14.44
CA ASN A 53 69.54 -21.63 -13.64
C ASN A 53 70.18 -20.28 -14.01
N TYR A 54 69.35 -19.23 -14.13
CA TYR A 54 69.84 -17.87 -14.37
C TYR A 54 70.33 -17.23 -13.07
N ARG A 55 71.50 -16.60 -13.10
CA ARG A 55 72.13 -15.86 -12.00
C ARG A 55 72.56 -14.48 -12.52
N TYR A 56 72.64 -13.49 -11.64
CA TYR A 56 73.09 -12.15 -12.03
C TYR A 56 74.38 -11.78 -11.32
N LYS A 57 75.42 -11.45 -12.09
CA LYS A 57 76.73 -11.02 -11.58
C LYS A 57 76.75 -9.50 -11.52
N ALA A 58 77.10 -8.95 -10.37
CA ALA A 58 77.31 -7.52 -10.17
C ALA A 58 78.76 -7.33 -9.69
N GLY A 59 79.66 -6.98 -10.61
CA GLY A 59 81.10 -6.97 -10.34
C GLY A 59 81.68 -8.38 -10.25
N LYS A 60 82.44 -8.69 -9.19
CA LYS A 60 83.05 -10.02 -9.02
C LYS A 60 82.08 -11.06 -8.41
N HIS A 61 80.96 -10.63 -7.81
CA HIS A 61 80.07 -11.51 -7.05
C HIS A 61 78.70 -11.69 -7.72
N PHE A 62 78.08 -12.84 -7.46
CA PHE A 62 76.68 -13.09 -7.80
C PHE A 62 75.74 -12.45 -6.78
N VAL A 63 74.63 -11.90 -7.25
CA VAL A 63 73.52 -11.46 -6.40
C VAL A 63 72.90 -12.69 -5.73
N ARG A 64 72.79 -12.67 -4.39
CA ARG A 64 72.25 -13.76 -3.57
C ARG A 64 71.35 -13.20 -2.47
N LYS A 65 70.40 -14.02 -2.01
CA LYS A 65 69.48 -13.76 -0.88
C LYS A 65 68.73 -12.41 -0.93
N LYS A 66 68.45 -11.86 -2.11
CA LYS A 66 67.82 -10.53 -2.21
C LYS A 66 66.96 -10.32 -3.46
N LEU A 67 66.01 -9.40 -3.32
CA LEU A 67 65.30 -8.78 -4.42
C LEU A 67 66.23 -7.72 -5.05
N LYS A 68 66.37 -7.71 -6.38
CA LYS A 68 67.20 -6.75 -7.10
C LYS A 68 66.43 -6.19 -8.28
N LYS A 69 66.39 -4.87 -8.38
CA LYS A 69 65.91 -4.16 -9.58
C LYS A 69 67.02 -4.19 -10.63
N ILE A 70 66.72 -4.72 -11.81
CA ILE A 70 67.61 -4.85 -12.97
C ILE A 70 66.79 -4.39 -14.17
N GLU A 71 67.27 -3.37 -14.88
CA GLU A 71 66.60 -2.85 -16.09
C GLU A 71 65.10 -2.58 -15.86
N GLY A 72 64.77 -1.89 -14.76
CA GLY A 72 63.39 -1.54 -14.43
C GLY A 72 62.57 -2.64 -13.74
N LYS A 73 62.92 -3.92 -13.91
CA LYS A 73 62.17 -5.08 -13.36
C LYS A 73 62.78 -5.63 -12.07
N TYR A 74 61.97 -6.20 -11.19
CA TYR A 74 62.44 -6.82 -9.95
C TYR A 74 62.65 -8.33 -10.11
N TYR A 75 63.77 -8.85 -9.62
CA TYR A 75 64.11 -10.28 -9.63
C TYR A 75 64.51 -10.72 -8.23
N TYR A 76 64.18 -11.95 -7.82
CA TYR A 76 64.63 -12.50 -6.54
C TYR A 76 65.63 -13.63 -6.74
N PHE A 77 66.77 -13.54 -6.05
CA PHE A 77 67.82 -14.55 -6.07
C PHE A 77 67.89 -15.26 -4.73
N ASN A 78 67.87 -16.60 -4.75
CA ASN A 78 67.95 -17.42 -3.54
C ASN A 78 69.37 -17.43 -2.93
N ALA A 79 69.58 -18.24 -1.89
CA ALA A 79 70.89 -18.36 -1.22
C ALA A 79 72.02 -18.82 -2.16
N LYS A 80 71.70 -19.68 -3.13
CA LYS A 80 72.62 -20.14 -4.17
C LYS A 80 72.81 -19.10 -5.28
N GLY A 81 72.06 -18.00 -5.28
CA GLY A 81 72.11 -16.95 -6.31
C GLY A 81 71.35 -17.28 -7.58
N ASN A 82 70.47 -18.29 -7.54
CA ASN A 82 69.60 -18.65 -8.66
C ASN A 82 68.36 -17.75 -8.64
N CYS A 83 68.00 -17.22 -9.80
CA CYS A 83 66.81 -16.43 -10.03
C CYS A 83 65.56 -17.31 -9.83
N ARG A 84 64.64 -16.87 -8.98
CA ARG A 84 63.40 -17.59 -8.67
C ARG A 84 62.31 -17.27 -9.68
N LYS A 85 61.45 -18.27 -9.90
CA LYS A 85 60.29 -18.23 -10.79
C LYS A 85 59.06 -18.71 -10.01
N GLY A 86 57.86 -18.31 -10.45
CA GLY A 86 56.57 -18.61 -9.83
C GLY A 86 56.34 -17.88 -8.51
N TRP A 87 55.38 -18.39 -7.72
CA TRP A 87 55.04 -17.88 -6.40
C TRP A 87 56.25 -17.96 -5.46
N THR A 88 56.63 -16.83 -4.89
CA THR A 88 57.73 -16.77 -3.92
C THR A 88 57.41 -15.78 -2.81
N LYS A 89 57.59 -16.23 -1.56
CA LYS A 89 57.51 -15.38 -0.37
C LYS A 89 58.90 -14.84 -0.06
N VAL A 90 59.02 -13.51 -0.04
CA VAL A 90 60.27 -12.80 0.31
C VAL A 90 60.00 -12.00 1.57
N LYS A 91 60.61 -12.40 2.69
CA LYS A 91 60.26 -11.94 4.04
C LYS A 91 58.75 -12.18 4.30
N LYS A 92 57.96 -11.12 4.54
CA LYS A 92 56.50 -11.19 4.74
C LYS A 92 55.68 -10.94 3.47
N LYS A 93 56.30 -10.55 2.35
CA LYS A 93 55.62 -10.16 1.11
C LYS A 93 55.61 -11.29 0.08
N LYS A 94 54.49 -11.46 -0.64
CA LYS A 94 54.36 -12.45 -1.73
C LYS A 94 54.56 -11.78 -3.09
N TYR A 95 55.22 -12.49 -3.99
CA TYR A 95 55.50 -12.09 -5.37
C TYR A 95 55.19 -13.26 -6.30
N TYR A 96 54.88 -12.97 -7.57
CA TYR A 96 54.93 -13.95 -8.63
C TYR A 96 56.00 -13.57 -9.65
N PHE A 97 57.02 -14.40 -9.79
CA PHE A 97 58.07 -14.21 -10.78
C PHE A 97 57.70 -14.96 -12.07
N ASN A 98 57.71 -14.28 -13.21
CA ASN A 98 57.35 -14.83 -14.50
C ASN A 98 58.13 -16.11 -14.81
N LYS A 99 57.44 -17.16 -15.26
CA LYS A 99 58.05 -18.48 -15.51
C LYS A 99 59.06 -18.45 -16.67
N LYS A 100 58.96 -17.51 -17.60
CA LYS A 100 59.88 -17.36 -18.74
C LYS A 100 61.18 -16.69 -18.32
N ASP A 101 61.12 -15.45 -17.84
CA ASP A 101 62.30 -14.59 -17.59
C ASP A 101 62.64 -14.37 -16.11
N GLY A 102 61.76 -14.76 -15.18
CA GLY A 102 61.98 -14.57 -13.73
C GLY A 102 61.70 -13.16 -13.22
N ALA A 103 61.17 -12.25 -14.03
CA ALA A 103 60.79 -10.91 -13.60
C ALA A 103 59.53 -10.94 -12.73
N ALA A 104 59.48 -10.14 -11.66
CA ALA A 104 58.27 -9.99 -10.84
C ALA A 104 57.15 -9.37 -11.69
N LEU A 105 55.98 -10.00 -11.68
CA LEU A 105 54.79 -9.44 -12.33
C LEU A 105 54.28 -8.22 -11.55
N THR A 106 53.71 -7.26 -12.27
CA THR A 106 53.12 -6.01 -11.75
C THR A 106 51.73 -5.80 -12.34
N GLY A 107 50.89 -4.99 -11.69
CA GLY A 107 49.52 -4.71 -12.12
C GLY A 107 48.61 -5.93 -11.97
N LYS A 108 47.46 -5.89 -12.64
CA LYS A 108 46.50 -7.00 -12.69
C LYS A 108 47.01 -8.11 -13.62
N GLN A 109 46.96 -9.35 -13.15
CA GLN A 109 47.50 -10.52 -13.84
C GLN A 109 46.56 -11.71 -13.71
N LYS A 110 46.39 -12.46 -14.80
CA LYS A 110 45.70 -13.76 -14.79
C LYS A 110 46.74 -14.88 -14.63
N ILE A 111 46.67 -15.63 -13.54
CA ILE A 111 47.60 -16.72 -13.23
C ILE A 111 46.78 -18.00 -13.03
N GLY A 112 46.86 -18.90 -14.00
CA GLY A 112 45.95 -20.04 -14.08
C GLY A 112 44.50 -19.57 -14.28
N LYS A 113 43.58 -20.04 -13.43
CA LYS A 113 42.16 -19.65 -13.48
C LYS A 113 41.82 -18.36 -12.70
N ASN A 114 42.77 -17.79 -11.96
CA ASN A 114 42.50 -16.69 -11.02
C ASN A 114 43.18 -15.38 -11.44
N PHE A 115 42.61 -14.26 -11.01
CA PHE A 115 43.20 -12.93 -11.14
C PHE A 115 43.89 -12.49 -9.85
N TYR A 116 44.94 -11.69 -9.98
CA TYR A 116 45.74 -11.13 -8.88
C TYR A 116 46.19 -9.70 -9.23
N ILE A 117 46.34 -8.83 -8.24
CA ILE A 117 46.92 -7.50 -8.43
C ILE A 117 48.26 -7.41 -7.70
N PHE A 118 49.28 -6.94 -8.41
CA PHE A 118 50.62 -6.70 -7.86
C PHE A 118 50.95 -5.21 -7.94
N SER A 119 51.61 -4.66 -6.91
CA SER A 119 52.09 -3.27 -6.95
C SER A 119 53.15 -3.07 -8.05
N ASN A 120 53.52 -1.82 -8.31
CA ASN A 120 54.65 -1.48 -9.20
C ASN A 120 56.01 -2.07 -8.77
N LYS A 121 56.13 -2.57 -7.53
CA LYS A 121 57.30 -3.29 -7.00
C LYS A 121 57.12 -4.81 -7.01
N GLY A 122 56.00 -5.31 -7.54
CA GLY A 122 55.67 -6.73 -7.68
C GLY A 122 55.08 -7.39 -6.43
N VAL A 123 54.69 -6.62 -5.42
CA VAL A 123 54.10 -7.14 -4.18
C VAL A 123 52.63 -7.44 -4.40
N LEU A 124 52.19 -8.67 -4.11
CA LEU A 124 50.79 -9.06 -4.15
C LEU A 124 49.94 -8.17 -3.22
N GLN A 125 48.89 -7.56 -3.76
CA GLN A 125 47.88 -6.83 -3.01
C GLN A 125 46.87 -7.81 -2.42
N LYS A 126 46.81 -7.93 -1.09
CA LYS A 126 45.92 -8.87 -0.39
C LYS A 126 45.49 -8.43 1.01
N ASP A 127 45.94 -7.25 1.44
CA ASP A 127 45.74 -6.75 2.81
C ASP A 127 44.56 -5.75 2.88
N LYS A 128 43.75 -5.70 1.82
CA LYS A 128 42.50 -4.93 1.69
C LYS A 128 41.46 -5.82 1.02
N GLU A 129 40.19 -5.61 1.33
CA GLU A 129 39.07 -6.36 0.77
C GLU A 129 38.65 -5.84 -0.61
N SER A 130 38.94 -4.57 -0.90
CA SER A 130 38.75 -3.95 -2.20
C SER A 130 40.01 -3.22 -2.69
N TYR A 131 40.13 -3.08 -4.01
CA TYR A 131 41.23 -2.36 -4.65
C TYR A 131 40.75 -1.69 -5.92
N ASP A 132 41.00 -0.39 -6.04
CA ASP A 132 40.77 0.37 -7.27
C ASP A 132 42.06 0.39 -8.10
N PHE A 133 41.92 -0.01 -9.37
CA PHE A 133 43.03 -0.09 -10.31
C PHE A 133 42.51 0.16 -11.73
N GLU A 134 43.17 1.06 -12.47
CA GLU A 134 42.82 1.42 -13.86
C GLU A 134 41.32 1.73 -14.02
N ASN A 135 40.77 2.60 -13.15
CA ASN A 135 39.37 3.02 -13.13
C ASN A 135 38.34 1.90 -12.89
N ALA A 136 38.76 0.76 -12.33
CA ALA A 136 37.87 -0.33 -11.95
C ALA A 136 38.11 -0.78 -10.51
N THR A 137 37.03 -1.21 -9.87
CA THR A 137 37.06 -1.75 -8.50
C THR A 137 37.08 -3.27 -8.55
N TYR A 138 37.89 -3.88 -7.68
CA TYR A 138 38.05 -5.33 -7.57
C TYR A 138 37.88 -5.76 -6.11
N ALA A 139 37.14 -6.84 -5.85
CA ALA A 139 37.12 -7.48 -4.54
C ALA A 139 38.25 -8.50 -4.44
N ILE A 140 38.91 -8.57 -3.28
CA ILE A 140 40.09 -9.39 -3.04
C ILE A 140 39.82 -10.33 -1.86
N ALA A 141 40.03 -11.63 -2.07
CA ALA A 141 40.01 -12.61 -0.99
C ALA A 141 41.30 -12.57 -0.16
N ALA A 142 41.29 -13.06 1.09
CA ALA A 142 42.45 -13.02 2.00
C ALA A 142 43.74 -13.66 1.43
N ASN A 143 43.61 -14.59 0.49
CA ASN A 143 44.75 -15.22 -0.21
C ASN A 143 45.30 -14.40 -1.40
N GLY A 144 44.69 -13.26 -1.71
CA GLY A 144 45.04 -12.32 -2.79
C GLY A 144 44.39 -12.62 -4.15
N LYS A 145 43.54 -13.65 -4.26
CA LYS A 145 42.75 -13.89 -5.48
C LYS A 145 41.65 -12.83 -5.58
N LEU A 146 41.40 -12.31 -6.78
CA LEU A 146 40.22 -11.46 -7.00
C LEU A 146 38.95 -12.32 -6.99
N LYS A 147 37.90 -11.84 -6.31
CA LYS A 147 36.57 -12.47 -6.29
C LYS A 147 35.82 -12.17 -7.60
N THR A 148 34.92 -13.07 -7.99
CA THR A 148 34.05 -12.97 -9.19
C THR A 148 32.65 -13.46 -8.85
N GLY A 149 31.65 -13.10 -9.65
CA GLY A 149 30.25 -13.42 -9.41
C GLY A 149 29.64 -12.51 -8.34
N PHE A 150 28.58 -12.99 -7.69
CA PHE A 150 27.97 -12.30 -6.55
C PHE A 150 28.88 -12.40 -5.32
N VAL A 151 29.16 -11.26 -4.70
CA VAL A 151 29.93 -11.14 -3.46
C VAL A 151 29.05 -10.41 -2.46
N LYS A 152 28.70 -11.09 -1.36
CA LYS A 152 27.94 -10.53 -0.23
C LYS A 152 28.87 -10.29 0.96
N GLU A 153 28.96 -9.05 1.42
CA GLU A 153 29.77 -8.62 2.57
C GLU A 153 28.98 -7.58 3.38
N ASN A 154 28.77 -7.83 4.67
CA ASN A 154 27.98 -6.95 5.57
C ASN A 154 26.61 -6.57 4.97
N ASP A 155 25.89 -7.58 4.47
CA ASP A 155 24.61 -7.44 3.76
C ASP A 155 24.61 -6.62 2.45
N VAL A 156 25.77 -6.15 2.02
CA VAL A 156 25.94 -5.49 0.72
C VAL A 156 26.31 -6.53 -0.32
N ILE A 157 25.48 -6.66 -1.36
CA ILE A 157 25.75 -7.55 -2.49
C ILE A 157 26.27 -6.75 -3.68
N ARG A 158 27.38 -7.19 -4.27
CA ARG A 158 27.99 -6.63 -5.48
C ARG A 158 28.26 -7.74 -6.48
N TYR A 159 28.27 -7.40 -7.76
CA TYR A 159 28.59 -8.35 -8.82
C TYR A 159 29.94 -8.01 -9.47
N PHE A 160 30.82 -9.01 -9.58
CA PHE A 160 32.13 -8.90 -10.23
C PHE A 160 32.17 -9.80 -11.46
N ASN A 161 32.39 -9.22 -12.64
CA ASN A 161 32.35 -9.94 -13.91
C ASN A 161 33.33 -11.13 -13.92
N PRO A 162 32.89 -12.39 -14.13
CA PRO A 162 33.78 -13.56 -14.08
C PRO A 162 34.91 -13.58 -15.11
N GLN A 163 34.75 -12.88 -16.24
CA GLN A 163 35.74 -12.84 -17.31
C GLN A 163 36.92 -11.92 -16.99
N ASN A 164 36.72 -10.89 -16.17
CA ASN A 164 37.75 -9.89 -15.89
C ASN A 164 37.86 -9.45 -14.41
N ALA A 165 37.02 -9.95 -13.51
CA ALA A 165 36.90 -9.60 -12.10
C ALA A 165 36.55 -8.14 -11.78
N MET A 166 36.17 -7.32 -12.76
CA MET A 166 35.78 -5.93 -12.54
C MET A 166 34.38 -5.87 -11.92
N GLN A 167 34.20 -4.98 -10.95
CA GLN A 167 32.88 -4.69 -10.39
C GLN A 167 31.96 -4.10 -11.48
N VAL A 168 30.72 -4.57 -11.52
CA VAL A 168 29.65 -3.99 -12.35
C VAL A 168 28.94 -2.89 -11.55
N LYS A 169 28.79 -1.70 -12.16
CA LYS A 169 28.18 -0.49 -11.56
C LYS A 169 26.99 0.05 -12.36
N SER A 170 26.37 -0.80 -13.18
CA SER A 170 25.16 -0.50 -13.94
C SER A 170 24.27 -1.73 -13.96
N ASP A 171 22.99 -1.54 -14.28
CA ASP A 171 22.02 -2.63 -14.40
C ASP A 171 22.51 -3.68 -15.41
N PHE A 172 22.26 -4.96 -15.11
CA PHE A 172 22.71 -6.05 -15.95
C PHE A 172 21.70 -7.20 -16.00
N VAL A 173 21.82 -8.02 -17.04
CA VAL A 173 21.03 -9.24 -17.20
C VAL A 173 21.96 -10.44 -17.10
N LEU A 174 21.58 -11.41 -16.27
CA LEU A 174 22.29 -12.67 -16.09
C LEU A 174 21.29 -13.81 -16.07
N HIS A 175 21.45 -14.78 -16.98
CA HIS A 175 20.54 -15.93 -17.12
C HIS A 175 19.05 -15.53 -17.14
N HIS A 176 18.69 -14.54 -17.98
CA HIS A 176 17.34 -13.99 -18.13
C HIS A 176 16.78 -13.23 -16.91
N ALA A 177 17.53 -13.10 -15.82
CA ALA A 177 17.15 -12.25 -14.69
C ALA A 177 17.80 -10.87 -14.81
N THR A 178 17.04 -9.82 -14.52
CA THR A 178 17.53 -8.44 -14.45
C THR A 178 17.92 -8.10 -13.01
N TYR A 179 19.06 -7.44 -12.86
CA TYR A 179 19.60 -6.96 -11.58
C TYR A 179 19.80 -5.45 -11.65
N LEU A 180 19.21 -4.73 -10.70
CA LEU A 180 19.37 -3.28 -10.60
C LEU A 180 20.51 -2.93 -9.65
N VAL A 181 21.29 -1.92 -10.04
CA VAL A 181 22.52 -1.57 -9.34
C VAL A 181 22.56 -0.07 -9.05
N ASP A 182 22.96 0.32 -7.84
CA ASP A 182 23.20 1.73 -7.52
C ASP A 182 24.52 2.25 -8.10
N GLN A 183 24.77 3.56 -7.96
CA GLN A 183 26.00 4.22 -8.42
C GLN A 183 27.30 3.66 -7.79
N ASN A 184 27.20 3.01 -6.63
CA ASN A 184 28.32 2.38 -5.93
C ASN A 184 28.52 0.91 -6.33
N GLY A 185 27.69 0.38 -7.22
CA GLY A 185 27.71 -1.00 -7.65
C GLY A 185 27.05 -1.98 -6.66
N THR A 186 26.25 -1.48 -5.71
CA THR A 186 25.45 -2.27 -4.77
C THR A 186 24.15 -2.70 -5.44
N MET A 187 23.79 -3.97 -5.31
CA MET A 187 22.50 -4.45 -5.82
C MET A 187 21.33 -3.90 -5.01
N ARG A 188 20.26 -3.52 -5.71
CA ARG A 188 19.01 -3.10 -5.08
C ARG A 188 18.14 -4.31 -4.78
N THR A 189 17.47 -4.29 -3.64
CA THR A 189 16.53 -5.32 -3.16
C THR A 189 15.28 -4.66 -2.58
N GLY A 190 14.22 -5.43 -2.34
CA GLY A 190 12.93 -4.94 -1.86
C GLY A 190 12.18 -4.10 -2.91
N LEU A 191 11.29 -3.23 -2.43
CA LEU A 191 10.53 -2.29 -3.26
C LEU A 191 11.44 -1.22 -3.87
N GLN A 192 11.32 -0.99 -5.17
CA GLN A 192 12.13 -0.03 -5.90
C GLN A 192 11.27 0.79 -6.86
N ILE A 193 11.65 2.05 -7.09
CA ILE A 193 11.06 2.87 -8.15
C ILE A 193 11.97 2.80 -9.38
N TYR A 194 11.43 2.30 -10.48
CA TYR A 194 12.10 2.21 -11.77
C TYR A 194 11.27 2.89 -12.84
N GLN A 195 11.81 3.94 -13.47
CA GLN A 195 11.13 4.74 -14.49
C GLN A 195 9.74 5.26 -14.04
N GLY A 196 9.63 5.65 -12.76
CA GLY A 196 8.38 6.17 -12.19
C GLY A 196 7.34 5.10 -11.82
N ARG A 197 7.67 3.80 -11.93
CA ARG A 197 6.78 2.69 -11.54
C ARG A 197 7.43 1.84 -10.45
N THR A 198 6.61 1.28 -9.57
CA THR A 198 7.07 0.41 -8.48
C THR A 198 7.35 -0.99 -9.00
N ILE A 199 8.47 -1.56 -8.58
CA ILE A 199 8.88 -2.93 -8.85
C ILE A 199 9.36 -3.59 -7.56
N TYR A 200 9.60 -4.90 -7.59
CA TYR A 200 10.21 -5.62 -6.48
C TYR A 200 11.43 -6.41 -6.93
N CYS A 201 12.55 -6.21 -6.24
CA CYS A 201 13.76 -7.01 -6.38
C CYS A 201 13.86 -7.96 -5.17
N ASN A 202 13.95 -9.27 -5.39
CA ASN A 202 14.03 -10.22 -4.29
C ASN A 202 15.34 -10.06 -3.47
N PRO A 203 15.51 -10.76 -2.33
CA PRO A 203 16.74 -10.67 -1.55
C PRO A 203 18.03 -11.05 -2.31
N ASP A 204 17.92 -11.83 -3.39
CA ASP A 204 19.03 -12.15 -4.30
C ASP A 204 19.28 -11.04 -5.35
N GLY A 205 18.52 -9.95 -5.33
CA GLY A 205 18.58 -8.82 -6.26
C GLY A 205 17.88 -9.03 -7.61
N LYS A 206 17.14 -10.13 -7.80
CA LYS A 206 16.40 -10.38 -9.04
C LYS A 206 15.14 -9.52 -9.08
N TRP A 207 14.98 -8.73 -10.13
CA TRP A 207 13.70 -8.08 -10.43
C TRP A 207 12.65 -9.13 -10.80
N LEU A 208 11.65 -9.30 -9.94
CA LEU A 208 10.57 -10.27 -10.10
C LEU A 208 9.51 -9.79 -11.10
N LYS A 209 9.02 -10.72 -11.94
CA LYS A 209 8.05 -10.47 -13.01
C LYS A 209 7.06 -11.63 -13.10
N GLY A 210 5.78 -11.29 -13.33
CA GLY A 210 4.69 -12.25 -13.55
C GLY A 210 4.44 -13.18 -12.37
N VAL A 211 4.55 -12.68 -11.14
CA VAL A 211 4.55 -13.53 -9.94
C VAL A 211 3.91 -12.83 -8.75
N LEU A 212 3.20 -13.61 -7.92
CA LEU A 212 2.75 -13.20 -6.59
C LEU A 212 3.95 -13.21 -5.64
N ILE A 213 4.24 -12.05 -5.07
CA ILE A 213 5.37 -11.81 -4.18
C ILE A 213 4.82 -11.81 -2.76
N LYS A 214 5.34 -12.71 -1.93
CA LYS A 214 4.99 -12.79 -0.51
C LYS A 214 6.15 -12.28 0.33
N THR A 215 5.92 -11.24 1.12
CA THR A 215 6.89 -10.75 2.10
C THR A 215 6.33 -10.95 3.50
N GLU A 216 7.12 -10.60 4.51
CA GLU A 216 6.66 -10.62 5.91
C GLU A 216 5.54 -9.61 6.14
N ASP A 217 5.68 -8.41 5.58
CA ASP A 217 4.73 -7.31 5.81
C ASP A 217 3.49 -7.35 4.91
N ALA A 218 3.62 -7.77 3.64
CA ALA A 218 2.53 -7.71 2.68
C ALA A 218 2.74 -8.65 1.49
N ASN A 219 1.67 -8.86 0.73
CA ASN A 219 1.73 -9.53 -0.56
C ASN A 219 1.56 -8.50 -1.69
N TYR A 220 2.28 -8.71 -2.80
CA TYR A 220 2.24 -7.87 -3.99
C TYR A 220 2.10 -8.77 -5.22
N TYR A 221 1.72 -8.19 -6.36
CA TYR A 221 1.83 -8.90 -7.63
C TYR A 221 2.57 -8.05 -8.66
N ALA A 222 3.63 -8.62 -9.22
CA ALA A 222 4.33 -8.02 -10.36
C ALA A 222 3.73 -8.54 -11.66
N ASP A 223 3.32 -7.64 -12.54
CA ASP A 223 2.85 -7.98 -13.88
C ASP A 223 3.95 -8.65 -14.72
N LYS A 224 3.62 -9.09 -15.95
CA LYS A 224 4.58 -9.79 -16.83
C LYS A 224 5.80 -8.92 -17.19
N GLN A 225 5.69 -7.61 -17.06
CA GLN A 225 6.76 -6.65 -17.30
C GLN A 225 7.59 -6.37 -16.03
N GLY A 226 7.04 -6.68 -14.85
CA GLY A 226 7.67 -6.57 -13.55
C GLY A 226 7.19 -5.39 -12.70
N TYR A 227 6.13 -4.70 -13.12
CA TYR A 227 5.57 -3.57 -12.38
C TYR A 227 4.51 -4.05 -11.42
N LEU A 228 4.48 -3.48 -10.21
CA LEU A 228 3.46 -3.81 -9.22
C LEU A 228 2.10 -3.25 -9.65
N VAL A 229 1.08 -4.08 -9.54
CA VAL A 229 -0.29 -3.75 -9.96
C VAL A 229 -1.05 -3.02 -8.84
N THR A 230 -2.18 -2.42 -9.19
CA THR A 230 -3.19 -1.85 -8.27
C THR A 230 -4.59 -2.15 -8.83
N GLY A 231 -5.63 -1.99 -8.00
CA GLY A 231 -7.01 -2.26 -8.35
C GLY A 231 -7.34 -3.76 -8.40
N LEU A 232 -8.49 -4.07 -9.00
CA LEU A 232 -8.90 -5.45 -9.28
C LEU A 232 -8.00 -6.02 -10.37
N TYR A 233 -7.40 -7.18 -10.10
CA TYR A 233 -6.47 -7.81 -11.03
C TYR A 233 -6.72 -9.31 -11.09
N GLN A 234 -6.82 -9.86 -12.31
CA GLN A 234 -7.06 -11.28 -12.54
C GLN A 234 -5.72 -12.02 -12.71
N ILE A 235 -5.51 -13.03 -11.87
CA ILE A 235 -4.35 -13.93 -11.94
C ILE A 235 -4.88 -15.33 -12.22
N SER A 236 -4.60 -15.85 -13.42
CA SER A 236 -5.23 -17.07 -13.93
C SER A 236 -6.76 -16.93 -13.95
N HIS A 237 -7.48 -17.71 -13.15
CA HIS A 237 -8.95 -17.68 -13.05
C HIS A 237 -9.49 -16.95 -11.82
N ALA A 238 -8.62 -16.46 -10.93
CA ALA A 238 -9.05 -15.79 -9.70
C ALA A 238 -8.81 -14.28 -9.76
N THR A 239 -9.71 -13.53 -9.14
CA THR A 239 -9.62 -12.08 -9.02
C THR A 239 -9.06 -11.70 -7.65
N TYR A 240 -8.14 -10.75 -7.64
CA TYR A 240 -7.48 -10.20 -6.45
C TYR A 240 -7.69 -8.69 -6.41
N PHE A 241 -7.48 -8.07 -5.25
CA PHE A 241 -7.44 -6.61 -5.15
C PHE A 241 -6.13 -6.14 -4.53
N PHE A 242 -5.48 -5.20 -5.20
CA PHE A 242 -4.26 -4.55 -4.74
C PHE A 242 -4.56 -3.07 -4.49
N ASP A 243 -4.31 -2.59 -3.27
CA ASP A 243 -4.57 -1.20 -2.90
C ASP A 243 -3.60 -0.25 -3.63
N THR A 244 -3.79 1.05 -3.45
CA THR A 244 -2.98 2.11 -4.06
C THR A 244 -1.50 2.07 -3.68
N ASP A 245 -1.17 1.44 -2.54
CA ASP A 245 0.20 1.16 -2.09
C ASP A 245 0.77 -0.17 -2.62
N HIS A 246 0.05 -0.81 -3.55
CA HIS A 246 0.34 -2.12 -4.16
C HIS A 246 0.12 -3.34 -3.27
N THR A 247 -0.33 -3.16 -2.02
CA THR A 247 -0.55 -4.29 -1.11
C THR A 247 -1.83 -5.04 -1.47
N MET A 248 -1.74 -6.37 -1.48
CA MET A 248 -2.90 -7.25 -1.68
C MET A 248 -3.81 -7.17 -0.46
N ARG A 249 -5.12 -6.97 -0.68
CA ARG A 249 -6.11 -6.94 0.40
C ARG A 249 -6.82 -8.28 0.57
N THR A 250 -7.23 -8.54 1.81
CA THR A 250 -8.03 -9.69 2.24
C THR A 250 -9.18 -9.20 3.13
N GLY A 251 -10.18 -10.05 3.38
CA GLY A 251 -11.38 -9.71 4.13
C GLY A 251 -12.38 -8.89 3.32
N VAL A 252 -13.24 -8.14 4.01
CA VAL A 252 -14.23 -7.25 3.38
C VAL A 252 -13.54 -5.99 2.87
N VAL A 253 -13.70 -5.69 1.58
CA VAL A 253 -13.13 -4.51 0.92
C VAL A 253 -14.22 -3.76 0.18
N ARG A 254 -14.27 -2.44 0.36
CA ARG A 254 -15.18 -1.54 -0.38
C ARG A 254 -14.47 -1.02 -1.63
N ILE A 255 -15.05 -1.29 -2.80
CA ILE A 255 -14.52 -0.89 -4.12
C ILE A 255 -15.68 -0.26 -4.90
N ASP A 256 -15.54 1.02 -5.26
CA ASP A 256 -16.54 1.81 -6.00
C ASP A 256 -17.96 1.68 -5.42
N GLY A 257 -18.07 1.79 -4.10
CA GLY A 257 -19.34 1.71 -3.36
C GLY A 257 -19.88 0.29 -3.12
N ASN A 258 -19.30 -0.73 -3.76
CA ASN A 258 -19.68 -2.13 -3.57
C ASN A 258 -18.76 -2.82 -2.55
N LEU A 259 -19.30 -3.81 -1.84
CA LEU A 259 -18.51 -4.63 -0.93
C LEU A 259 -18.14 -5.95 -1.61
N TYR A 260 -16.91 -6.38 -1.38
CA TYR A 260 -16.36 -7.66 -1.84
C TYR A 260 -15.69 -8.37 -0.68
N PHE A 261 -15.59 -9.70 -0.74
CA PHE A 261 -14.80 -10.46 0.22
C PHE A 261 -13.65 -11.16 -0.49
N PHE A 262 -12.43 -10.98 0.04
CA PHE A 262 -11.23 -11.64 -0.43
C PHE A 262 -10.74 -12.62 0.65
N GLU A 263 -10.52 -13.88 0.29
CA GLU A 263 -10.02 -14.90 1.21
C GLU A 263 -8.58 -14.59 1.68
N GLN A 264 -8.07 -15.37 2.65
CA GLN A 264 -6.71 -15.20 3.18
C GLN A 264 -5.63 -15.42 2.11
N ASP A 265 -5.91 -16.19 1.07
CA ASP A 265 -5.01 -16.35 -0.08
C ASP A 265 -5.15 -15.22 -1.11
N GLY A 266 -6.04 -14.25 -0.87
CA GLY A 266 -6.29 -13.06 -1.69
C GLY A 266 -7.37 -13.22 -2.75
N LYS A 267 -7.98 -14.41 -2.91
CA LYS A 267 -8.98 -14.63 -3.95
C LYS A 267 -10.33 -14.04 -3.58
N ARG A 268 -10.97 -13.36 -4.53
CA ARG A 268 -12.35 -12.88 -4.41
C ARG A 268 -13.32 -14.06 -4.34
N VAL A 269 -14.23 -14.04 -3.36
CA VAL A 269 -15.31 -15.02 -3.25
C VAL A 269 -16.48 -14.62 -4.16
N GLU A 270 -17.07 -15.61 -4.83
CA GLU A 270 -18.20 -15.44 -5.75
C GLU A 270 -19.24 -16.55 -5.53
N ASN A 271 -20.51 -16.20 -5.65
CA ASN A 271 -21.65 -17.12 -5.57
C ASN A 271 -21.60 -18.08 -4.36
N SER A 272 -21.23 -17.57 -3.18
CA SER A 272 -21.04 -18.41 -2.00
C SER A 272 -21.31 -17.67 -0.70
N TRP A 273 -21.68 -18.44 0.32
CA TRP A 273 -21.69 -18.00 1.71
C TRP A 273 -20.26 -17.84 2.23
N ILE A 274 -20.09 -16.83 3.08
CA ILE A 274 -18.83 -16.56 3.79
C ILE A 274 -19.16 -16.49 5.28
N GLN A 275 -18.45 -17.27 6.09
CA GLN A 275 -18.56 -17.25 7.54
C GLN A 275 -17.22 -16.80 8.12
N THR A 276 -17.23 -15.72 8.90
CA THR A 276 -16.10 -15.30 9.74
C THR A 276 -16.42 -15.59 11.21
N GLU A 277 -15.47 -15.32 12.10
CA GLU A 277 -15.70 -15.44 13.55
C GLU A 277 -16.81 -14.52 14.06
N SER A 278 -16.97 -13.33 13.45
CA SER A 278 -17.87 -12.27 13.93
C SER A 278 -19.12 -12.06 13.07
N ALA A 279 -19.13 -12.53 11.83
CA ALA A 279 -20.18 -12.19 10.86
C ALA A 279 -20.36 -13.24 9.77
N ARG A 280 -21.50 -13.16 9.09
CA ARG A 280 -21.82 -13.99 7.93
C ARG A 280 -22.21 -13.09 6.76
N TYR A 281 -21.72 -13.42 5.57
CA TYR A 281 -21.94 -12.67 4.33
C TYR A 281 -22.36 -13.63 3.21
N TYR A 282 -22.85 -13.08 2.10
CA TYR A 282 -23.08 -13.81 0.86
C TYR A 282 -22.59 -13.01 -0.33
N ALA A 283 -21.69 -13.59 -1.12
CA ALA A 283 -21.21 -12.99 -2.36
C ALA A 283 -22.10 -13.43 -3.53
N GLY A 284 -22.54 -12.47 -4.35
CA GLY A 284 -23.22 -12.73 -5.62
C GLY A 284 -22.28 -13.32 -6.68
N THR A 285 -22.82 -13.62 -7.86
CA THR A 285 -22.05 -14.18 -9.00
C THR A 285 -20.97 -13.24 -9.54
N ASN A 286 -21.10 -11.94 -9.30
CA ASN A 286 -20.09 -10.93 -9.63
C ASN A 286 -19.15 -10.60 -8.45
N GLY A 287 -19.28 -11.33 -7.34
CA GLY A 287 -18.51 -11.13 -6.10
C GLY A 287 -19.03 -10.01 -5.20
N ILE A 288 -20.04 -9.24 -5.62
CA ILE A 288 -20.61 -8.18 -4.79
C ILE A 288 -21.37 -8.82 -3.63
N LEU A 289 -21.07 -8.41 -2.40
CA LEU A 289 -21.75 -8.87 -1.21
C LEU A 289 -23.18 -8.35 -1.18
N LYS A 290 -24.13 -9.21 -0.78
CA LYS A 290 -25.48 -8.80 -0.43
C LYS A 290 -25.41 -7.77 0.69
N ARG A 291 -26.08 -6.64 0.51
CA ARG A 291 -26.12 -5.49 1.42
C ARG A 291 -27.46 -4.82 1.28
N ASN A 292 -28.03 -4.34 2.39
CA ASN A 292 -29.33 -3.67 2.43
C ASN A 292 -30.42 -4.44 1.66
N CYS A 293 -30.50 -5.76 1.85
CA CYS A 293 -31.45 -6.58 1.09
C CYS A 293 -31.78 -7.88 1.80
N TRP A 294 -32.92 -8.46 1.42
CA TRP A 294 -33.28 -9.82 1.81
C TRP A 294 -32.78 -10.84 0.78
N PHE A 295 -32.15 -11.89 1.26
CA PHE A 295 -31.76 -13.04 0.44
C PHE A 295 -31.81 -14.31 1.29
N ALA A 296 -32.38 -15.39 0.75
CA ALA A 296 -32.54 -16.67 1.45
C ALA A 296 -33.20 -16.53 2.86
N LYS A 297 -34.23 -15.67 2.96
CA LYS A 297 -34.95 -15.35 4.22
C LYS A 297 -34.07 -14.71 5.32
N GLN A 298 -32.89 -14.23 4.97
CA GLN A 298 -32.01 -13.47 5.85
C GLN A 298 -31.90 -12.04 5.35
N PHE A 299 -31.80 -11.09 6.27
CA PHE A 299 -31.54 -9.69 5.94
C PHE A 299 -30.04 -9.40 6.03
N PHE A 300 -29.51 -8.73 5.01
CA PHE A 300 -28.14 -8.23 4.98
C PHE A 300 -28.17 -6.74 5.27
N ASP A 301 -27.46 -6.31 6.31
CA ASP A 301 -27.37 -4.91 6.72
C ASP A 301 -26.51 -4.06 5.77
N ASN A 302 -26.25 -2.81 6.13
CA ASN A 302 -25.44 -1.89 5.33
C ASN A 302 -23.93 -2.24 5.30
N ASN A 303 -23.47 -3.12 6.18
CA ASN A 303 -22.12 -3.68 6.15
C ASN A 303 -22.06 -5.00 5.35
N GLY A 304 -23.20 -5.46 4.83
CA GLY A 304 -23.34 -6.72 4.13
C GLY A 304 -23.35 -7.94 5.05
N CYS A 305 -23.50 -7.73 6.35
CA CYS A 305 -23.58 -8.78 7.35
C CYS A 305 -25.02 -9.28 7.48
N VAL A 306 -25.20 -10.58 7.69
CA VAL A 306 -26.51 -11.12 8.08
C VAL A 306 -26.90 -10.55 9.45
N ALA A 307 -28.01 -9.80 9.48
CA ALA A 307 -28.59 -9.27 10.70
C ALA A 307 -29.17 -10.41 11.54
N GLN A 308 -28.71 -10.53 12.78
CA GLN A 308 -29.10 -11.62 13.69
C GLN A 308 -30.53 -11.46 14.23
N ASP A 309 -31.03 -10.24 14.26
CA ASP A 309 -32.30 -9.85 14.86
C ASP A 309 -33.45 -9.72 13.83
N ALA A 310 -33.18 -9.98 12.55
CA ALA A 310 -34.16 -9.87 11.48
C ALA A 310 -35.25 -10.94 11.58
N VAL A 311 -36.51 -10.52 11.49
CA VAL A 311 -37.69 -11.39 11.60
C VAL A 311 -38.67 -11.13 10.46
N LEU A 312 -39.33 -12.19 9.99
CA LEU A 312 -40.42 -12.12 9.02
C LEU A 312 -41.74 -12.49 9.72
N PRO A 313 -42.81 -11.70 9.54
CA PRO A 313 -44.12 -12.03 10.07
C PRO A 313 -44.69 -13.26 9.36
N ASP A 314 -45.40 -14.09 10.11
CA ASP A 314 -46.17 -15.22 9.57
C ASP A 314 -47.68 -14.89 9.52
N ALA A 315 -48.49 -15.89 9.14
CA ALA A 315 -49.94 -15.72 9.05
C ALA A 315 -50.61 -15.45 10.41
N ALA A 316 -50.03 -15.93 11.52
CA ALA A 316 -50.57 -15.78 12.87
C ALA A 316 -50.16 -14.46 13.54
N THR A 317 -49.08 -13.84 13.07
CA THR A 317 -48.53 -12.58 13.58
C THR A 317 -49.61 -11.50 13.57
N LYS A 318 -49.82 -10.82 14.70
CA LYS A 318 -50.78 -9.70 14.82
C LYS A 318 -50.03 -8.37 14.76
N GLY A 319 -50.57 -7.43 13.99
CA GLY A 319 -50.15 -6.03 13.96
C GLY A 319 -51.27 -5.12 14.47
N GLN A 320 -50.97 -3.84 14.63
CA GLN A 320 -51.89 -2.79 15.05
C GLN A 320 -52.50 -2.02 13.87
N ILE A 321 -51.91 -2.08 12.68
CA ILE A 321 -52.30 -1.29 11.51
C ILE A 321 -53.15 -2.12 10.53
N SER A 322 -54.19 -1.50 9.97
CA SER A 322 -54.96 -2.01 8.84
C SER A 322 -55.20 -0.92 7.82
N THR A 323 -55.55 -1.29 6.57
CA THR A 323 -55.91 -0.33 5.52
C THR A 323 -57.04 0.60 5.96
N LYS A 324 -58.05 0.07 6.67
CA LYS A 324 -59.15 0.86 7.22
C LYS A 324 -58.67 1.98 8.17
N ILE A 325 -57.64 1.72 8.98
CA ILE A 325 -57.04 2.73 9.85
C ILE A 325 -56.34 3.80 9.01
N LEU A 326 -55.55 3.39 8.01
CA LEU A 326 -54.83 4.31 7.13
C LEU A 326 -55.79 5.19 6.30
N ASP A 327 -56.88 4.62 5.80
CA ASP A 327 -57.92 5.33 5.07
C ASP A 327 -58.63 6.36 5.98
N ALA A 328 -58.98 5.96 7.20
CA ALA A 328 -59.61 6.84 8.18
C ALA A 328 -58.72 8.02 8.60
N LEU A 329 -57.40 7.81 8.64
CA LEU A 329 -56.42 8.88 8.89
C LEU A 329 -56.20 9.79 7.67
N GLY A 330 -56.69 9.41 6.49
CA GLY A 330 -56.44 10.12 5.26
C GLY A 330 -55.02 9.94 4.72
N ALA A 331 -54.34 8.84 5.07
CA ALA A 331 -52.93 8.57 4.71
C ALA A 331 -52.66 8.64 3.20
N TYR A 332 -53.67 8.41 2.36
CA TYR A 332 -53.58 8.56 0.91
C TYR A 332 -53.21 9.99 0.44
N LYS A 333 -53.41 11.01 1.28
CA LYS A 333 -53.03 12.40 1.00
C LYS A 333 -51.54 12.68 1.20
N ALA A 334 -50.86 11.87 2.00
CA ALA A 334 -49.41 12.01 2.20
C ALA A 334 -48.65 11.46 0.98
N THR A 335 -47.50 12.06 0.66
CA THR A 335 -46.60 11.60 -0.40
C THR A 335 -45.35 10.94 0.17
N LYS A 336 -44.92 11.36 1.36
CA LYS A 336 -43.71 10.94 2.07
C LYS A 336 -44.07 10.17 3.36
N LEU A 337 -43.17 9.31 3.81
CA LEU A 337 -43.30 8.54 5.05
C LEU A 337 -42.12 8.83 5.97
N MET A 338 -42.38 9.08 7.24
CA MET A 338 -41.37 9.18 8.28
C MET A 338 -41.71 8.19 9.40
N VAL A 339 -40.76 7.36 9.82
CA VAL A 339 -40.95 6.37 10.89
C VAL A 339 -40.01 6.71 12.04
N VAL A 340 -40.58 6.94 13.22
CA VAL A 340 -39.85 7.39 14.41
C VAL A 340 -40.13 6.51 15.62
N ALA A 341 -39.16 6.41 16.53
CA ALA A 341 -39.28 5.58 17.72
C ALA A 341 -40.27 6.19 18.71
N HIS A 342 -40.08 7.47 19.04
CA HIS A 342 -40.83 8.21 20.04
C HIS A 342 -41.49 9.45 19.44
N PRO A 343 -42.53 9.99 20.10
CA PRO A 343 -43.25 11.12 19.58
C PRO A 343 -42.47 12.43 19.55
N ASP A 344 -41.26 12.58 20.06
CA ASP A 344 -40.47 13.82 19.93
C ASP A 344 -39.45 13.77 18.78
N ASP A 345 -39.19 12.57 18.28
CA ASP A 345 -38.12 12.29 17.32
C ASP A 345 -38.41 12.86 15.93
N GLU A 346 -39.68 12.94 15.50
CA GLU A 346 -40.04 13.50 14.19
C GLU A 346 -39.64 14.98 14.10
N THR A 347 -39.65 15.68 15.22
CA THR A 347 -39.29 17.10 15.29
C THR A 347 -37.81 17.28 15.57
N LEU A 348 -37.22 16.49 16.48
CA LEU A 348 -35.77 16.56 16.78
C LEU A 348 -34.90 16.26 15.56
N TRP A 349 -35.29 15.27 14.75
CA TRP A 349 -34.46 14.75 13.66
C TRP A 349 -35.00 15.03 12.26
N GLY A 350 -36.25 15.48 12.15
CA GLY A 350 -36.91 15.77 10.88
C GLY A 350 -37.81 17.01 10.89
N GLY A 351 -37.71 17.87 11.92
CA GLY A 351 -38.61 19.00 12.10
C GLY A 351 -38.54 20.03 10.98
N ALA A 352 -37.35 20.26 10.41
CA ALA A 352 -37.20 21.13 9.24
C ALA A 352 -37.90 20.50 8.03
N HIS A 353 -37.77 19.18 7.84
CA HIS A 353 -38.47 18.45 6.78
C HIS A 353 -39.99 18.40 6.96
N LEU A 354 -40.50 18.34 8.20
CA LEU A 354 -41.94 18.37 8.46
C LEU A 354 -42.60 19.66 7.96
N SER A 355 -41.87 20.78 7.97
CA SER A 355 -42.37 22.06 7.45
C SER A 355 -42.65 22.04 5.93
N GLU A 356 -42.08 21.08 5.19
CA GLU A 356 -42.37 20.89 3.76
C GLU A 356 -43.74 20.25 3.50
N GLY A 357 -44.34 19.63 4.53
CA GLY A 357 -45.61 18.92 4.45
C GLY A 357 -45.57 17.60 3.67
N GLY A 358 -46.73 16.96 3.60
CA GLY A 358 -46.95 15.74 2.83
C GLY A 358 -46.44 14.46 3.49
N TYR A 359 -46.14 14.47 4.78
CA TYR A 359 -45.72 13.28 5.53
C TYR A 359 -46.90 12.54 6.15
N LEU A 360 -46.85 11.22 6.08
CA LEU A 360 -47.37 10.36 7.13
C LEU A 360 -46.22 10.10 8.11
N VAL A 361 -46.39 10.51 9.37
CA VAL A 361 -45.46 10.22 10.46
C VAL A 361 -45.99 9.05 11.27
N VAL A 362 -45.25 7.95 11.30
CA VAL A 362 -45.57 6.76 12.10
C VAL A 362 -44.64 6.73 13.31
N CYS A 363 -45.19 6.97 14.49
CA CYS A 363 -44.48 6.84 15.76
C CYS A 363 -44.74 5.45 16.35
N MET A 364 -43.68 4.71 16.66
CA MET A 364 -43.78 3.30 17.07
C MET A 364 -44.31 3.12 18.50
N THR A 365 -44.09 4.10 19.39
CA THR A 365 -44.37 3.97 20.83
C THR A 365 -45.31 5.04 21.37
N HIS A 366 -45.62 4.95 22.67
CA HIS A 366 -46.33 5.97 23.46
C HIS A 366 -47.77 6.25 23.04
N GLY A 367 -48.38 5.43 22.17
CA GLY A 367 -49.77 5.62 21.76
C GLY A 367 -50.79 5.57 22.92
N ASN A 368 -50.46 4.95 24.06
CA ASN A 368 -51.35 4.95 25.24
C ASN A 368 -51.03 6.07 26.25
N ASP A 369 -49.98 6.86 26.03
CA ASP A 369 -49.64 8.00 26.86
C ASP A 369 -50.42 9.23 26.39
N GLY A 370 -51.44 9.63 27.17
CA GLY A 370 -52.31 10.75 26.82
C GLY A 370 -51.60 12.10 26.72
N LYS A 371 -50.50 12.31 27.46
CA LYS A 371 -49.74 13.57 27.41
C LYS A 371 -48.87 13.59 26.15
N ARG A 372 -48.04 12.56 25.96
CA ARG A 372 -47.12 12.43 24.82
C ARG A 372 -47.91 12.41 23.50
N ARG A 373 -49.04 11.70 23.46
CA ARG A 373 -49.95 11.68 22.31
C ARG A 373 -50.47 13.06 21.95
N LYS A 374 -50.94 13.83 22.93
CA LYS A 374 -51.48 15.17 22.69
C LYS A 374 -50.41 16.14 22.17
N GLU A 375 -49.18 16.04 22.67
CA GLU A 375 -48.06 16.84 22.17
C GLU A 375 -47.74 16.49 20.71
N PHE A 376 -47.67 15.20 20.38
CA PHE A 376 -47.50 14.72 19.00
C PHE A 376 -48.62 15.21 18.06
N GLU A 377 -49.87 15.05 18.46
CA GLU A 377 -51.02 15.49 17.66
C GLU A 377 -50.99 17.01 17.40
N ASN A 378 -50.51 17.81 18.37
CA ASN A 378 -50.36 19.25 18.19
C ASN A 378 -49.30 19.58 17.12
N ILE A 379 -48.18 18.87 17.09
CA ILE A 379 -47.10 19.06 16.12
C ILE A 379 -47.54 18.65 14.72
N ILE A 380 -48.15 17.47 14.60
CA ILE A 380 -48.68 16.95 13.34
C ILE A 380 -49.68 17.95 12.76
N LYS A 381 -50.57 18.50 13.60
CA LYS A 381 -51.50 19.55 13.19
C LYS A 381 -50.79 20.86 12.81
N ALA A 382 -49.83 21.32 13.60
CA ALA A 382 -49.10 22.56 13.36
C ALA A 382 -48.23 22.52 12.09
N SER A 383 -47.70 21.35 11.75
CA SER A 383 -46.91 21.10 10.54
C SER A 383 -47.74 20.73 9.32
N GLY A 384 -49.05 20.50 9.47
CA GLY A 384 -49.95 20.15 8.37
C GLY A 384 -49.74 18.73 7.82
N ASN A 385 -49.23 17.82 8.66
CA ASN A 385 -48.95 16.44 8.29
C ASN A 385 -50.00 15.47 8.85
N ILE A 386 -49.85 14.18 8.56
CA ILE A 386 -50.70 13.11 9.09
C ILE A 386 -49.87 12.29 10.07
N GLY A 387 -50.45 11.96 11.22
CA GLY A 387 -49.77 11.25 12.30
C GLY A 387 -50.47 9.94 12.65
N LEU A 388 -49.69 8.90 12.90
CA LEU A 388 -50.13 7.62 13.44
C LEU A 388 -49.21 7.22 14.58
N MET A 389 -49.76 7.10 15.79
CA MET A 389 -49.02 6.59 16.96
C MET A 389 -49.46 5.18 17.30
N LEU A 390 -48.49 4.28 17.40
CA LEU A 390 -48.66 2.89 17.80
C LEU A 390 -48.39 2.72 19.31
N THR A 391 -48.78 1.57 19.85
CA THR A 391 -48.73 1.29 21.29
C THR A 391 -47.66 0.26 21.65
N TYR A 392 -46.58 0.14 20.84
CA TYR A 392 -45.48 -0.74 21.21
C TYR A 392 -44.79 -0.23 22.49
N PRO A 393 -44.33 -1.15 23.35
CA PRO A 393 -43.90 -0.80 24.69
C PRO A 393 -42.61 0.01 24.64
N ASP A 394 -42.59 1.10 25.39
CA ASP A 394 -41.35 1.83 25.63
C ASP A 394 -40.50 1.08 26.68
N GLU A 395 -41.15 0.70 27.77
CA GLU A 395 -40.59 -0.09 28.86
C GLU A 395 -41.53 -1.26 29.20
N ILE A 396 -40.94 -2.37 29.62
CA ILE A 396 -41.64 -3.54 30.17
C ILE A 396 -41.11 -3.72 31.58
N ASN A 397 -41.99 -3.63 32.59
CA ASN A 397 -41.62 -3.74 34.01
C ASN A 397 -40.51 -2.76 34.45
N GLY A 398 -40.53 -1.53 33.92
CA GLY A 398 -39.54 -0.49 34.22
C GLY A 398 -38.17 -0.69 33.55
N VAL A 399 -38.06 -1.65 32.63
CA VAL A 399 -36.86 -1.88 31.82
C VAL A 399 -37.17 -1.53 30.37
N ARG A 400 -36.27 -0.78 29.73
CA ARG A 400 -36.34 -0.43 28.31
C ARG A 400 -36.55 -1.68 27.46
N SER A 401 -37.58 -1.67 26.61
CA SER A 401 -37.88 -2.83 25.76
C SER A 401 -36.88 -2.98 24.62
N ASP A 402 -36.46 -4.22 24.35
CA ASP A 402 -35.66 -4.57 23.16
C ASP A 402 -36.54 -5.00 21.95
N TRP A 403 -37.86 -4.94 22.14
CA TRP A 403 -38.91 -5.38 21.22
C TRP A 403 -38.78 -6.80 20.68
N SER A 404 -38.03 -7.69 21.34
CA SER A 404 -37.82 -9.07 20.88
C SER A 404 -39.15 -9.81 20.60
N GLU A 405 -40.13 -9.68 21.50
CA GLU A 405 -41.46 -10.29 21.35
C GLU A 405 -42.37 -9.54 20.37
N GLN A 406 -42.20 -8.23 20.22
CA GLN A 406 -43.08 -7.37 19.40
C GLN A 406 -42.60 -7.24 17.95
N ARG A 407 -41.33 -7.60 17.67
CA ARG A 407 -40.65 -7.34 16.39
C ARG A 407 -41.41 -7.84 15.18
N ALA A 408 -41.99 -9.05 15.25
CA ALA A 408 -42.77 -9.59 14.14
C ALA A 408 -44.04 -8.77 13.85
N GLY A 409 -44.74 -8.32 14.90
CA GLY A 409 -45.90 -7.45 14.78
C GLY A 409 -45.55 -6.07 14.22
N MET A 410 -44.45 -5.48 14.72
CA MET A 410 -43.94 -4.20 14.23
C MET A 410 -43.55 -4.29 12.74
N MET A 411 -42.91 -5.39 12.32
CA MET A 411 -42.58 -5.66 10.92
C MET A 411 -43.85 -5.77 10.06
N LYS A 412 -44.90 -6.43 10.57
CA LYS A 412 -46.19 -6.54 9.88
C LYS A 412 -46.87 -5.18 9.69
N ASP A 413 -46.79 -4.31 10.69
CA ASP A 413 -47.35 -2.96 10.64
C ASP A 413 -46.60 -2.08 9.64
N LEU A 414 -45.27 -2.10 9.67
CA LEU A 414 -44.45 -1.35 8.73
C LEU A 414 -44.63 -1.86 7.29
N ASP A 415 -44.71 -3.17 7.08
CA ASP A 415 -45.09 -3.76 5.79
C ASP A 415 -46.43 -3.21 5.29
N MET A 416 -47.45 -3.12 6.16
CA MET A 416 -48.76 -2.59 5.81
C MET A 416 -48.66 -1.14 5.34
N VAL A 417 -47.96 -0.28 6.09
CA VAL A 417 -47.78 1.15 5.72
C VAL A 417 -46.99 1.29 4.43
N LEU A 418 -45.87 0.57 4.29
CA LEU A 418 -45.01 0.63 3.11
C LEU A 418 -45.70 0.12 1.84
N ARG A 419 -46.59 -0.88 1.96
CA ARG A 419 -47.35 -1.46 0.85
C ARG A 419 -48.68 -0.78 0.57
N TYR A 420 -49.18 0.05 1.49
CA TYR A 420 -50.45 0.76 1.32
C TYR A 420 -50.49 1.56 0.02
N LYS A 421 -49.38 2.21 -0.33
CA LYS A 421 -49.15 2.88 -1.60
C LYS A 421 -47.65 3.09 -1.84
N SER A 422 -47.28 3.58 -3.02
CA SER A 422 -45.93 4.07 -3.27
C SER A 422 -45.67 5.39 -2.54
N TRP A 423 -44.52 5.47 -1.89
CA TRP A 423 -44.03 6.66 -1.18
C TRP A 423 -42.91 7.31 -2.01
N SER A 424 -42.94 8.63 -2.19
CA SER A 424 -41.87 9.33 -2.91
C SER A 424 -40.58 9.42 -2.10
N LEU A 425 -40.70 9.34 -0.79
CA LEU A 425 -39.59 9.36 0.17
C LEU A 425 -40.01 8.56 1.41
N VAL A 426 -39.08 7.78 1.95
CA VAL A 426 -39.22 7.14 3.27
C VAL A 426 -37.99 7.52 4.09
N ALA A 427 -38.21 7.98 5.32
CA ALA A 427 -37.15 8.32 6.26
C ALA A 427 -37.35 7.66 7.63
N THR A 428 -36.24 7.36 8.30
CA THR A 428 -36.22 6.83 9.67
C THR A 428 -34.90 7.16 10.35
N HIS A 429 -34.74 6.71 11.60
CA HIS A 429 -33.50 6.82 12.36
C HIS A 429 -32.30 6.22 11.61
N ASN A 430 -31.11 6.65 11.99
CA ASN A 430 -29.88 6.05 11.48
C ASN A 430 -29.40 4.85 12.32
N PRO A 431 -28.48 4.03 11.79
CA PRO A 431 -27.91 2.88 12.52
C PRO A 431 -27.21 3.20 13.84
N GLU A 432 -26.78 4.45 14.05
CA GLU A 432 -26.18 4.90 15.31
C GLU A 432 -27.23 5.28 16.37
N GLY A 433 -28.50 5.44 15.99
CA GLY A 433 -29.60 5.87 16.85
C GLY A 433 -29.45 7.31 17.33
N GLU A 434 -28.89 8.15 16.47
CA GLU A 434 -28.57 9.56 16.67
C GLU A 434 -27.61 9.79 17.84
N TYR A 435 -28.11 9.92 19.06
CA TYR A 435 -27.27 10.07 20.25
C TYR A 435 -26.99 8.73 20.95
N GLY A 436 -27.17 7.61 20.24
CA GLY A 436 -26.86 6.26 20.72
C GLY A 436 -28.05 5.49 21.29
N HIS A 437 -29.27 6.05 21.21
CA HIS A 437 -30.45 5.50 21.88
C HIS A 437 -30.87 4.14 21.32
N MET A 438 -31.20 3.20 22.19
CA MET A 438 -31.45 1.80 21.79
C MET A 438 -32.66 1.67 20.87
N GLN A 439 -33.78 2.30 21.19
CA GLN A 439 -35.00 2.19 20.38
C GLN A 439 -34.91 2.92 19.05
N HIS A 440 -34.02 3.90 18.92
CA HIS A 440 -33.75 4.54 17.63
C HIS A 440 -33.05 3.55 16.71
N LYS A 441 -32.03 2.85 17.23
CA LYS A 441 -31.34 1.76 16.51
C LYS A 441 -32.31 0.64 16.15
N LEU A 442 -33.22 0.25 17.05
CA LEU A 442 -34.23 -0.77 16.76
C LEU A 442 -35.24 -0.31 15.70
N THR A 443 -35.64 0.95 15.74
CA THR A 443 -36.56 1.55 14.76
C THR A 443 -35.92 1.65 13.38
N ASP A 444 -34.66 2.08 13.29
CA ASP A 444 -33.85 1.98 12.06
C ASP A 444 -33.88 0.55 11.54
N ARG A 445 -33.39 -0.42 12.34
CA ARG A 445 -33.22 -1.80 11.90
C ARG A 445 -34.50 -2.38 11.32
N ILE A 446 -35.61 -2.24 12.04
CA ILE A 446 -36.88 -2.83 11.60
C ILE A 446 -37.49 -2.09 10.42
N THR A 447 -37.35 -0.77 10.36
CA THR A 447 -37.85 0.03 9.23
C THR A 447 -37.03 -0.24 7.97
N THR A 448 -35.71 -0.31 8.10
CA THR A 448 -34.78 -0.69 7.04
C THR A 448 -35.10 -2.08 6.49
N GLN A 449 -35.28 -3.05 7.40
CA GLN A 449 -35.66 -4.40 7.04
C GLN A 449 -37.01 -4.45 6.31
N ALA A 450 -38.03 -3.74 6.80
CA ALA A 450 -39.35 -3.67 6.17
C ALA A 450 -39.27 -2.98 4.79
N TYR A 451 -38.55 -1.87 4.71
CA TYR A 451 -38.36 -1.09 3.49
C TYR A 451 -37.82 -1.94 2.34
N TYR A 452 -36.69 -2.63 2.55
CA TYR A 452 -36.06 -3.42 1.49
C TYR A 452 -36.79 -4.73 1.16
N ARG A 453 -37.88 -5.08 1.87
CA ARG A 453 -38.82 -6.13 1.43
C ARG A 453 -39.81 -5.61 0.39
N VAL A 454 -40.10 -4.32 0.41
CA VAL A 454 -41.08 -3.67 -0.47
C VAL A 454 -40.38 -2.98 -1.63
N TYR A 455 -39.23 -2.34 -1.37
CA TYR A 455 -38.48 -1.51 -2.31
C TYR A 455 -37.01 -1.97 -2.38
N PRO A 456 -36.68 -3.09 -3.05
CA PRO A 456 -35.30 -3.60 -3.13
C PRO A 456 -34.30 -2.62 -3.74
N ASP A 457 -34.73 -1.82 -4.73
CA ASP A 457 -33.93 -0.78 -5.39
C ASP A 457 -34.29 0.64 -4.89
N GLY A 458 -34.99 0.72 -3.76
CA GLY A 458 -35.51 1.95 -3.21
C GLY A 458 -34.44 2.83 -2.57
N ARG A 459 -34.82 4.09 -2.32
CA ARG A 459 -34.02 5.09 -1.61
C ARG A 459 -34.62 5.35 -0.23
N LEU A 460 -34.20 4.57 0.75
CA LEU A 460 -34.45 4.85 2.17
C LEU A 460 -33.48 5.96 2.62
N TYR A 461 -34.01 6.91 3.39
CA TYR A 461 -33.22 7.96 4.01
C TYR A 461 -33.09 7.71 5.51
N TYR A 462 -31.90 7.93 6.04
CA TYR A 462 -31.63 7.98 7.45
C TYR A 462 -31.54 9.42 7.92
N PHE A 463 -32.00 9.67 9.14
CA PHE A 463 -31.72 10.91 9.85
C PHE A 463 -30.21 11.15 9.92
N GLY A 464 -29.82 12.42 9.92
CA GLY A 464 -28.41 12.80 9.88
C GLY A 464 -27.64 12.34 11.12
N ARG A 465 -26.30 12.28 11.00
CA ARG A 465 -25.43 12.03 12.15
C ARG A 465 -25.65 13.10 13.22
N HIS A 466 -25.77 12.67 14.46
CA HIS A 466 -25.76 13.58 15.61
C HIS A 466 -24.32 13.83 16.05
N TYR A 467 -24.03 15.08 16.39
CA TYR A 467 -22.75 15.47 16.94
C TYR A 467 -22.96 16.06 18.33
N SER A 468 -22.09 15.73 19.28
CA SER A 468 -22.04 16.46 20.55
C SER A 468 -21.70 17.93 20.30
N VAL A 469 -22.01 18.82 21.24
CA VAL A 469 -21.67 20.26 21.13
C VAL A 469 -20.20 20.48 20.73
N ASN A 470 -19.28 19.76 21.37
CA ASN A 470 -17.85 19.84 21.08
C ASN A 470 -17.48 19.26 19.70
N GLY A 471 -18.12 18.15 19.29
CA GLY A 471 -17.91 17.56 17.97
C GLY A 471 -18.43 18.47 16.85
N LEU A 472 -19.60 19.06 17.05
CA LEU A 472 -20.23 19.96 16.10
C LEU A 472 -19.36 21.21 15.87
N ALA A 473 -18.77 21.78 16.92
CA ALA A 473 -17.88 22.94 16.81
C ALA A 473 -16.69 22.71 15.85
N GLN A 474 -16.25 21.46 15.67
CA GLN A 474 -15.12 21.12 14.80
C GLN A 474 -15.52 20.96 13.32
N ILE A 475 -16.79 20.63 13.07
CA ILE A 475 -17.25 20.20 11.74
C ILE A 475 -18.40 21.06 11.17
N ALA A 476 -18.99 21.96 11.97
CA ALA A 476 -20.15 22.78 11.60
C ALA A 476 -19.97 23.54 10.28
N ALA A 477 -18.77 24.05 10.00
CA ALA A 477 -18.47 24.78 8.77
C ALA A 477 -18.57 23.92 7.50
N THR A 478 -18.59 22.59 7.64
CA THR A 478 -18.69 21.62 6.54
C THR A 478 -20.10 21.06 6.37
N LEU A 479 -20.98 21.25 7.36
CA LEU A 479 -22.34 20.74 7.31
C LEU A 479 -23.27 21.73 6.60
N PRO A 480 -24.11 21.26 5.66
CA PRO A 480 -25.21 22.05 5.18
C PRO A 480 -26.14 22.41 6.34
N ARG A 481 -26.59 23.67 6.34
CA ARG A 481 -27.69 24.12 7.20
C ARG A 481 -28.99 24.05 6.42
N VAL A 482 -30.08 23.76 7.13
CA VAL A 482 -31.42 23.93 6.58
C VAL A 482 -31.70 25.43 6.34
N SER A 483 -32.67 25.74 5.49
CA SER A 483 -33.11 27.12 5.27
C SER A 483 -33.60 27.76 6.58
N GLU A 484 -33.43 29.08 6.71
CA GLU A 484 -33.85 29.80 7.91
C GLU A 484 -35.34 29.61 8.21
N GLU A 485 -36.19 29.57 7.17
CA GLU A 485 -37.63 29.33 7.32
C GLU A 485 -37.93 27.97 7.95
N ALA A 486 -37.24 26.92 7.48
CA ALA A 486 -37.41 25.56 7.99
C ALA A 486 -36.83 25.39 9.41
N TYR A 487 -35.71 26.08 9.70
CA TYR A 487 -35.16 26.16 11.05
C TYR A 487 -36.15 26.83 12.02
N GLN A 488 -36.70 27.98 11.66
CA GLN A 488 -37.68 28.68 12.51
C GLN A 488 -38.97 27.87 12.68
N ALA A 489 -39.43 27.17 11.63
CA ALA A 489 -40.56 26.25 11.74
C ALA A 489 -40.27 25.14 12.76
N LYS A 490 -39.12 24.47 12.64
CA LYS A 490 -38.66 23.45 13.60
C LYS A 490 -38.63 23.99 15.03
N GLU A 491 -38.01 25.15 15.25
CA GLU A 491 -37.92 25.77 16.58
C GLU A 491 -39.31 26.09 17.15
N SER A 492 -40.28 26.48 16.31
CA SER A 492 -41.66 26.69 16.74
C SER A 492 -42.36 25.38 17.16
N TYR A 493 -42.05 24.29 16.47
CA TYR A 493 -42.59 22.96 16.78
C TYR A 493 -41.99 22.43 18.08
N LEU A 494 -40.67 22.49 18.26
CA LEU A 494 -40.00 22.00 19.47
C LEU A 494 -40.57 22.61 20.77
N ARG A 495 -41.05 23.86 20.73
CA ARG A 495 -41.70 24.53 21.88
C ARG A 495 -43.02 23.90 22.30
N LEU A 496 -43.66 23.09 21.45
CA LEU A 496 -44.91 22.40 21.77
C LEU A 496 -44.68 21.09 22.55
N TYR A 497 -43.45 20.56 22.60
CA TYR A 497 -43.07 19.42 23.43
C TYR A 497 -42.69 19.83 24.86
N ILE A 498 -43.68 20.30 25.62
CA ILE A 498 -43.46 20.77 26.99
C ILE A 498 -42.94 19.63 27.89
N SER A 499 -43.44 18.41 27.73
CA SER A 499 -42.97 17.26 28.50
C SER A 499 -41.53 16.86 28.21
N GLN A 500 -40.99 17.23 27.04
CA GLN A 500 -39.65 16.87 26.58
C GLN A 500 -38.68 18.06 26.55
N ALA A 501 -38.99 19.17 27.21
CA ALA A 501 -38.15 20.37 27.22
C ALA A 501 -36.68 20.08 27.55
N LYS A 502 -36.42 19.10 28.44
CA LYS A 502 -35.06 18.64 28.74
C LYS A 502 -34.40 17.98 27.53
N CYS A 503 -35.04 16.97 26.93
CA CYS A 503 -34.53 16.28 25.74
C CYS A 503 -34.26 17.27 24.60
N VAL A 504 -35.19 18.19 24.37
CA VAL A 504 -35.04 19.28 23.39
C VAL A 504 -33.79 20.11 23.68
N SER A 505 -33.61 20.59 24.92
CA SER A 505 -32.43 21.41 25.28
C SER A 505 -31.10 20.66 25.21
N GLU A 506 -31.11 19.34 25.27
CA GLU A 506 -29.90 18.51 25.16
C GLU A 506 -29.46 18.33 23.70
N HIS A 507 -30.34 18.62 22.74
CA HIS A 507 -30.13 18.34 21.31
C HIS A 507 -30.40 19.53 20.37
N ASP A 508 -30.86 20.69 20.87
CA ASP A 508 -31.21 21.87 20.05
C ASP A 508 -30.01 22.46 19.29
N HIS A 509 -28.77 22.22 19.73
CA HIS A 509 -27.57 22.60 19.00
C HIS A 509 -27.49 21.96 17.61
N MET A 510 -28.20 20.84 17.40
CA MET A 510 -28.34 20.18 16.10
C MET A 510 -29.50 20.73 15.26
N SER A 511 -30.39 21.58 15.80
CA SER A 511 -31.56 22.11 15.08
C SER A 511 -31.25 22.68 13.69
N PRO A 512 -30.14 23.42 13.48
CA PRO A 512 -29.79 23.93 12.15
C PRO A 512 -29.34 22.87 11.13
N TYR A 513 -29.08 21.63 11.55
CA TYR A 513 -28.39 20.60 10.77
C TYR A 513 -29.22 19.32 10.66
N GLU A 514 -30.11 19.24 9.66
CA GLU A 514 -30.86 18.02 9.31
C GLU A 514 -30.36 17.42 8.00
N ASN A 515 -29.19 16.80 8.04
CA ASN A 515 -28.53 16.25 6.85
C ASN A 515 -28.92 14.79 6.65
N TRP A 516 -30.13 14.52 6.17
CA TRP A 516 -30.56 13.15 5.88
C TRP A 516 -29.70 12.51 4.79
N VAL A 517 -29.31 11.25 5.00
CA VAL A 517 -28.38 10.51 4.14
C VAL A 517 -29.09 9.29 3.58
N LEU A 518 -28.80 8.94 2.32
CA LEU A 518 -29.28 7.68 1.77
C LEU A 518 -28.72 6.50 2.57
N ALA A 519 -29.55 5.52 2.91
CA ALA A 519 -29.13 4.33 3.64
C ALA A 519 -27.97 3.59 2.97
N SER A 520 -27.94 3.57 1.63
CA SER A 520 -26.85 2.99 0.84
C SER A 520 -25.52 3.74 0.89
N GLN A 521 -25.53 4.98 1.37
CA GLN A 521 -24.38 5.88 1.51
C GLN A 521 -23.98 6.06 2.98
N TRP A 522 -24.67 5.41 3.92
CA TRP A 522 -24.27 5.39 5.31
C TRP A 522 -22.93 4.65 5.45
N GLU A 523 -22.01 5.21 6.23
CA GLU A 523 -20.65 4.66 6.44
C GLU A 523 -20.37 4.36 7.90
#